data_AF-A0A644XVD4-F1
#
_entry.id   AF-A0A644XVD4-F1
#
_cell.length_a   1.000
_cell.length_b   1.000
_cell.length_c   1.000
_cell.angle_alpha   90.00
_cell.angle_beta   90.00
_cell.angle_gamma   90.00
#
_symmetry.space_group_name_H-M   'P 1'
#
loop_
_entity.id
_entity.type
_entity.pdbx_description
1 polymer ?
#
loop_
_entity_poly.entity_id
_entity_poly.type
_entity_poly.pdbx_seq_one_letter_code
_entity_poly.pdbx_strand_id
1 'polypeptide(L)'
;MLDQIAPEKPRHGQPCNGCGVCCKAIPCILARDLIGAVEGPCPALEHDEGRYWCGLLRGAHRHIPSLREKPWADPVIRDTIMESGAFGVGCDSDD
;
A
#
# COMPACT_ATOMS: atom_id res chain seq x y z
N MET A 1 -17.79 -3.46 -20.36
CA MET A 1 -16.53 -3.43 -19.60
C MET A 1 -16.86 -2.61 -18.36
N LEU A 2 -17.29 -3.27 -17.28
CA LEU A 2 -17.73 -2.56 -16.07
C LEU A 2 -16.48 -1.99 -15.40
N ASP A 3 -16.43 -0.67 -15.29
CA ASP A 3 -15.35 0.03 -14.63
C ASP A 3 -15.09 -0.59 -13.25
N GLN A 4 -13.87 -1.05 -13.06
CA GLN A 4 -13.33 -1.44 -11.76
C GLN A 4 -13.10 -0.17 -10.94
N ILE A 5 -14.19 0.49 -10.55
CA ILE A 5 -14.11 1.71 -9.77
C ILE A 5 -13.69 1.31 -8.37
N ALA A 6 -12.50 1.77 -7.96
CA ALA A 6 -12.04 1.66 -6.60
C ALA A 6 -13.08 2.25 -5.63
N PRO A 7 -13.21 1.71 -4.40
CA PRO A 7 -14.17 2.24 -3.45
C PRO A 7 -13.90 3.73 -3.17
N GLU A 8 -14.96 4.47 -2.85
CA GLU A 8 -14.82 5.85 -2.39
C GLU A 8 -13.92 5.90 -1.15
N LYS A 9 -13.23 7.03 -0.97
CA LYS A 9 -12.37 7.23 0.19
C LYS A 9 -13.17 7.05 1.48
N PRO A 10 -12.66 6.28 2.45
CA PRO A 10 -13.37 6.09 3.71
C PRO A 10 -13.35 7.38 4.52
N ARG A 11 -14.27 7.48 5.49
CA ARG A 11 -14.31 8.62 6.41
C ARG A 11 -13.01 8.72 7.22
N HIS A 12 -12.67 9.92 7.66
CA HIS A 12 -11.53 10.13 8.56
C HIS A 12 -11.61 9.18 9.77
N GLY A 13 -10.49 8.56 10.13
CA GLY A 13 -10.36 7.58 11.22
C GLY A 13 -10.85 6.17 10.89
N GLN A 14 -11.46 5.92 9.74
CA GLN A 14 -11.84 4.56 9.31
C GLN A 14 -10.65 3.81 8.70
N PRO A 15 -10.63 2.46 8.76
CA PRO A 15 -9.55 1.66 8.18
C PRO A 15 -9.46 1.85 6.67
N CYS A 16 -8.27 1.59 6.11
CA CYS A 16 -8.06 1.65 4.67
C CYS A 16 -8.93 0.62 3.93
N ASN A 17 -9.76 1.08 3.01
CA ASN A 17 -10.62 0.22 2.18
C ASN A 17 -10.04 -0.08 0.79
N GLY A 18 -8.87 0.49 0.45
CA GLY A 18 -8.27 0.36 -0.87
C GLY A 18 -8.79 1.38 -1.91
N CYS A 19 -9.22 2.58 -1.50
CA CYS A 19 -9.58 3.66 -2.44
C CYS A 19 -8.39 4.20 -3.26
N GLY A 20 -7.18 4.06 -2.73
CA GLY A 20 -5.93 4.49 -3.37
C GLY A 20 -5.68 6.00 -3.42
N VAL A 21 -6.51 6.84 -2.77
CA VAL A 21 -6.33 8.31 -2.78
C VAL A 21 -4.94 8.71 -2.29
N CYS A 22 -4.58 8.35 -1.05
CA CYS A 22 -3.27 8.69 -0.49
C CYS A 22 -2.10 8.05 -1.25
N CYS A 23 -2.22 6.77 -1.66
CA CYS A 23 -1.16 6.06 -2.37
C CYS A 23 -0.89 6.60 -3.78
N LYS A 24 -1.89 7.20 -4.44
CA LYS A 24 -1.73 7.88 -5.73
C LYS A 24 -1.12 9.28 -5.57
N ALA A 25 -1.43 9.96 -4.47
CA ALA A 25 -0.93 11.31 -4.20
C ALA A 25 0.56 11.30 -3.83
N ILE A 26 0.96 10.53 -2.82
CA ILE A 26 2.34 10.52 -2.33
C ILE A 26 2.74 9.16 -1.73
N PRO A 27 3.99 8.71 -1.90
CA PRO A 27 4.49 7.52 -1.24
C PRO A 27 4.54 7.72 0.28
N CYS A 28 4.13 6.70 1.04
CA CYS A 28 4.26 6.72 2.49
C CYS A 28 5.71 6.48 2.95
N ILE A 29 6.00 6.66 4.25
CA ILE A 29 7.34 6.48 4.78
C ILE A 29 7.92 5.07 4.53
N LEU A 30 7.08 4.02 4.53
CA LEU A 30 7.53 2.68 4.17
C LEU A 30 7.96 2.58 2.71
N ALA A 31 7.24 3.22 1.79
CA ALA A 31 7.62 3.22 0.38
C ALA A 31 8.93 4.00 0.16
N ARG A 32 9.15 5.07 0.93
CA ARG A 32 10.43 5.80 0.94
C ARG A 32 11.57 4.90 1.44
N ASP A 33 11.38 4.25 2.59
CA ASP A 33 12.45 3.50 3.26
C ASP A 33 12.74 2.15 2.60
N LEU A 34 11.72 1.44 2.14
CA LEU A 34 11.85 0.07 1.61
C LEU A 34 12.17 0.04 0.11
N ILE A 35 11.70 1.02 -0.66
CA ILE A 35 11.83 1.03 -2.12
C ILE A 35 12.29 2.37 -2.70
N GLY A 36 12.65 3.36 -1.87
CA GLY A 36 13.20 4.64 -2.33
C GLY A 36 12.20 5.55 -3.06
N ALA A 37 10.89 5.34 -2.88
CA ALA A 37 9.88 6.11 -3.60
C ALA A 37 9.73 7.52 -3.03
N VAL A 38 9.98 8.55 -3.83
CA VAL A 38 9.95 9.97 -3.39
C VAL A 38 8.77 10.77 -3.95
N GLU A 39 8.19 10.35 -5.07
CA GLU A 39 7.10 11.04 -5.76
C GLU A 39 5.96 10.06 -6.09
N GLY A 40 4.73 10.58 -6.13
CA GLY A 40 3.53 9.79 -6.39
C GLY A 40 3.29 9.53 -7.89
N PRO A 41 2.59 8.44 -8.25
CA PRO A 41 2.00 7.43 -7.36
C PRO A 41 3.05 6.46 -6.79
N CYS A 42 2.73 5.82 -5.66
CA CYS A 42 3.60 4.80 -5.06
C CYS A 42 3.94 3.68 -6.07
N PRO A 43 5.22 3.34 -6.30
CA PRO A 43 5.61 2.29 -7.23
C PRO A 43 5.10 0.90 -6.87
N ALA A 44 4.82 0.64 -5.59
CA ALA A 44 4.24 -0.61 -5.12
C ALA A 44 2.70 -0.62 -5.15
N LEU A 45 2.05 0.40 -5.71
CA LEU A 45 0.59 0.45 -5.79
C LEU A 45 0.08 -0.55 -6.83
N GLU A 46 -0.70 -1.53 -6.37
CA GLU A 46 -1.33 -2.54 -7.22
C GLU A 46 -2.85 -2.25 -7.32
N HIS A 47 -3.46 -2.50 -8.48
CA HIS A 47 -4.91 -2.43 -8.65
C HIS A 47 -5.44 -3.79 -9.07
N ASP A 48 -6.41 -4.32 -8.33
CA ASP A 48 -6.93 -5.66 -8.52
C ASP A 48 -8.33 -5.78 -7.91
N GLU A 49 -9.22 -6.49 -8.59
CA GLU A 49 -10.61 -6.73 -8.15
C GLU A 49 -11.38 -5.46 -7.73
N GLY A 50 -11.18 -4.33 -8.42
CA GLY A 50 -11.91 -3.09 -8.13
C GLY A 50 -11.47 -2.39 -6.84
N ARG A 51 -10.22 -2.59 -6.41
CA ARG A 51 -9.60 -1.80 -5.34
C ARG A 51 -8.09 -1.72 -5.50
N TYR A 52 -7.50 -0.75 -4.81
CA TYR A 52 -6.05 -0.63 -4.70
C TYR A 52 -5.50 -1.42 -3.52
N TRP A 53 -4.30 -1.96 -3.72
CA TRP A 53 -3.57 -2.77 -2.77
C TRP A 53 -2.16 -2.22 -2.58
N CYS A 54 -1.67 -2.31 -1.35
CA CYS A 54 -0.26 -2.06 -1.06
C CYS A 54 0.56 -3.29 -1.47
N GLY A 55 1.37 -3.18 -2.51
CA GLY A 55 2.25 -4.25 -2.98
C GLY A 55 3.28 -4.68 -1.95
N LEU A 56 3.71 -3.77 -1.05
CA LEU A 56 4.59 -4.12 0.08
C LEU A 56 3.91 -5.08 1.08
N LEU A 57 2.57 -5.07 1.18
CA LEU A 57 1.81 -6.00 2.01
C LEU A 57 1.39 -7.27 1.26
N ARG A 58 1.13 -7.20 -0.06
CA ARG A 58 0.74 -8.35 -0.89
C ARG A 58 1.91 -9.23 -1.33
N GLY A 59 3.09 -8.66 -1.48
CA GLY A 59 4.25 -9.36 -2.02
C GLY A 59 5.48 -8.48 -2.01
N ALA A 60 6.03 -8.23 -0.83
CA ALA A 60 7.21 -7.38 -0.61
C ALA A 60 8.40 -7.76 -1.51
N HIS A 61 8.64 -9.06 -1.73
CA HIS A 61 9.72 -9.54 -2.60
C HIS A 61 9.63 -9.03 -4.05
N ARG A 62 8.42 -8.68 -4.54
CA ARG A 62 8.24 -8.16 -5.90
C ARG A 62 8.68 -6.71 -6.05
N HIS A 63 8.70 -5.97 -4.94
CA HIS A 63 8.91 -4.52 -4.93
C HIS A 63 10.23 -4.12 -4.26
N ILE A 64 10.71 -4.88 -3.28
CA ILE A 64 11.95 -4.61 -2.53
C ILE A 64 13.12 -5.32 -3.20
N PRO A 65 14.11 -4.61 -3.79
CA PRO A 65 15.18 -5.24 -4.56
C PRO A 65 15.99 -6.29 -3.79
N SER A 66 16.25 -6.06 -2.50
CA SER A 66 17.01 -6.97 -1.64
C SER A 66 16.26 -8.26 -1.25
N LEU A 67 14.96 -8.32 -1.54
CA LEU A 67 14.08 -9.46 -1.26
C LEU A 67 13.67 -10.23 -2.52
N ARG A 68 14.11 -9.83 -3.72
CA ARG A 68 13.66 -10.39 -5.01
C ARG A 68 13.64 -11.92 -5.08
N GLU A 69 14.64 -12.57 -4.49
CA GLU A 69 14.79 -14.03 -4.49
C GLU A 69 14.25 -14.70 -3.20
N LYS A 70 13.54 -13.94 -2.36
CA LYS A 70 13.10 -14.33 -1.01
C LYS A 70 11.58 -14.17 -0.85
N PRO A 71 10.75 -14.88 -1.64
CA PRO A 71 9.29 -14.81 -1.48
C PRO A 71 8.82 -15.27 -0.09
N TRP A 72 9.60 -16.10 0.59
CA TRP A 72 9.35 -16.51 1.97
C TRP A 72 9.34 -15.34 2.98
N ALA A 73 9.94 -14.19 2.63
CA ALA A 73 10.00 -13.01 3.49
C ALA A 73 8.69 -12.19 3.48
N ASP A 74 7.81 -12.39 2.51
CA ASP A 74 6.54 -11.64 2.39
C ASP A 74 5.69 -11.63 3.66
N PRO A 75 5.33 -12.79 4.28
CA PRO A 75 4.54 -12.78 5.51
C PRO A 75 5.25 -12.05 6.64
N VAL A 76 6.58 -12.18 6.76
CA VAL A 76 7.36 -11.52 7.82
C VAL A 76 7.30 -10.00 7.67
N ILE A 77 7.51 -9.49 6.45
CA ILE A 77 7.44 -8.05 6.17
C ILE A 77 6.02 -7.52 6.37
N ARG A 78 5.01 -8.24 5.89
CA ARG A 78 3.61 -7.88 6.09
C ARG A 78 3.29 -7.76 7.57
N ASP A 79 3.60 -8.78 8.36
CA ASP A 79 3.25 -8.84 9.77
C ASP A 79 3.99 -7.74 10.55
N THR A 80 5.27 -7.49 10.24
CA THR A 80 6.05 -6.36 10.81
C THR A 80 5.40 -5.01 10.52
N ILE A 81 4.97 -4.77 9.28
CA ILE A 81 4.31 -3.51 8.91
C ILE A 81 2.97 -3.37 9.64
N MET A 82 2.17 -4.44 9.71
CA MET A 82 0.86 -4.40 10.35
C MET A 82 0.98 -4.22 11.88
N GLU A 83 1.97 -4.84 12.52
CA GLU A 83 2.25 -4.69 13.95
C GLU A 83 2.67 -3.27 14.35
N SER A 84 3.27 -2.50 13.42
CA SER A 84 3.61 -1.10 13.69
C SER A 84 2.37 -0.24 14.00
N GLY A 85 1.17 -0.67 13.58
CA GLY A 85 -0.09 0.06 13.73
C GLY A 85 -0.16 1.38 12.95
N ALA A 86 0.89 1.75 12.23
CA ALA A 86 0.99 3.03 11.55
C ALA A 86 0.29 3.04 10.18
N PHE A 87 -0.12 1.88 9.65
CA PHE A 87 -0.68 1.75 8.31
C PHE A 87 -2.02 1.01 8.32
N GLY A 88 -2.97 1.53 7.54
CA GLY A 88 -4.26 0.87 7.32
C GLY A 88 -5.25 0.95 8.48
N VAL A 89 -4.85 1.49 9.64
CA VAL A 89 -5.68 1.58 10.85
C VAL A 89 -6.68 2.74 10.80
N GLY A 90 -6.26 3.92 10.32
CA GLY A 90 -7.11 5.10 10.22
C GLY A 90 -6.76 5.97 9.03
N CYS A 91 -7.77 6.43 8.29
CA CYS A 91 -7.62 7.39 7.22
C CYS A 91 -7.43 8.80 7.78
N ASP A 92 -6.34 9.44 7.41
CA ASP A 92 -5.93 10.79 7.85
C ASP A 92 -5.89 11.81 6.70
N SER A 93 -6.03 11.37 5.45
CA SER A 93 -6.07 12.22 4.26
C SER A 93 -7.25 13.20 4.32
N ASP A 94 -7.01 14.48 4.04
CA ASP A 94 -8.03 15.54 4.05
C ASP A 94 -8.83 15.63 2.73
N ASP A 95 -8.25 15.16 1.62
CA ASP A 95 -8.84 15.16 0.27
C ASP A 95 -9.89 14.08 0.04
#